data_AF-A0A815W871-F1
#
_entry.id   AF-A0A815W871-F1
#
_cell.length_a   1.000
_cell.length_b   1.000
_cell.length_c   1.000
_cell.angle_alpha   90.00
_cell.angle_beta   90.00
_cell.angle_gamma   90.00
#
_symmetry.space_group_name_H-M   'P 1'
#
loop_
_entity.id
_entity.type
_entity.pdbx_description
1 polymer ?
#
loop_
_entity_poly.entity_id
_entity_poly.type
_entity_poly.pdbx_seq_one_letter_code
_entity_poly.pdbx_strand_id
1 'polypeptide(L)'
;RQKAPKYNKSQLEQVPKKCRKLRREITTPGTFIIVDDEKYFTFSHDGMPQNGGFYAFDKEDVPDSVKYKTKEKYPKRVLAWLALSAKGVSKPKIGGTKGPAITAGISINKCL
;
A
#
# COMPACT_ATOMS: atom_id res chain seq x y z
N ARG A 1 5.41 7.69 16.03
CA ARG A 1 4.53 6.50 16.20
C ARG A 1 3.19 6.82 15.55
N GLN A 2 2.87 6.25 14.37
CA GLN A 2 1.57 6.49 13.74
C GLN A 2 0.48 5.89 14.64
N LYS A 3 -0.56 6.68 14.94
CA LYS A 3 -1.70 6.21 15.72
C LYS A 3 -2.42 5.16 14.87
N ALA A 4 -2.62 3.98 15.42
CA ALA A 4 -3.39 2.94 14.74
C ALA A 4 -4.75 3.54 14.31
N PRO A 5 -5.32 3.10 13.17
CA PRO A 5 -6.66 3.49 12.78
C PRO A 5 -7.62 3.28 13.96
N LYS A 6 -8.57 4.20 14.14
CA LYS A 6 -9.51 4.12 15.25
C LYS A 6 -10.36 2.86 15.07
N TYR A 7 -10.07 1.83 15.86
CA TYR A 7 -10.86 0.61 15.87
C TYR A 7 -12.28 0.92 16.36
N ASN A 8 -13.28 0.33 15.70
CA ASN A 8 -14.64 0.32 16.22
C ASN A 8 -14.77 -0.72 17.37
N LYS A 9 -15.88 -0.68 18.10
CA LYS A 9 -16.09 -1.57 19.27
C LYS A 9 -16.00 -3.05 18.90
N SER A 10 -16.53 -3.45 17.74
CA SER A 10 -16.49 -4.86 17.30
C SER A 10 -15.09 -5.31 16.90
N GLN A 11 -14.28 -4.44 16.27
CA GLN A 11 -12.88 -4.73 15.95
C GLN A 11 -12.06 -4.91 17.22
N LEU A 12 -12.24 -4.06 18.24
CA LEU A 12 -11.57 -4.21 19.53
C LEU A 12 -11.87 -5.55 20.21
N GLU A 13 -13.10 -6.06 20.06
CA GLU A 13 -13.48 -7.36 20.61
C GLU A 13 -12.94 -8.54 19.77
N GLN A 14 -12.96 -8.41 18.43
CA GLN A 14 -12.59 -9.50 17.53
C GLN A 14 -11.08 -9.70 17.40
N VAL A 15 -10.28 -8.62 17.38
CA VAL A 15 -8.83 -8.70 17.13
C VAL A 15 -8.14 -9.65 18.12
N PRO A 16 -8.31 -9.53 19.45
CA PRO A 16 -7.67 -10.44 20.39
C PRO A 16 -8.08 -11.91 20.20
N LYS A 17 -9.37 -12.16 19.93
CA LYS A 17 -9.93 -13.50 19.71
C LYS A 17 -9.31 -14.14 18.45
N LYS A 18 -9.26 -13.40 17.34
CA LYS A 18 -8.67 -13.84 16.06
C LYS A 18 -7.17 -14.07 16.19
N CYS A 19 -6.43 -13.16 16.83
CA CYS A 19 -4.99 -13.31 17.06
C CYS A 19 -4.67 -14.55 17.92
N ARG A 20 -5.46 -14.82 18.97
CA ARG A 20 -5.28 -16.02 19.80
C ARG A 20 -5.52 -17.31 19.03
N LYS A 21 -6.55 -17.35 18.18
CA LYS A 21 -6.83 -18.50 17.31
C LYS A 21 -5.70 -18.71 16.31
N LEU A 22 -5.31 -17.67 15.58
CA LEU A 22 -4.22 -17.71 14.61
C LEU A 22 -2.92 -18.23 15.25
N ARG A 23 -2.55 -17.73 16.43
CA ARG A 23 -1.35 -18.19 17.16
C ARG A 23 -1.33 -19.71 17.36
N ARG A 24 -2.48 -20.34 17.64
CA ARG A 24 -2.56 -21.80 17.84
C ARG A 24 -2.37 -22.57 16.53
N GLU A 25 -2.91 -22.04 15.43
CA GLU A 25 -2.87 -22.68 14.11
C GLU A 25 -1.48 -22.60 13.47
N ILE A 26 -0.77 -21.48 13.66
CA ILE A 26 0.55 -21.25 13.05
C ILE A 26 1.68 -22.00 13.78
N THR A 27 1.44 -22.45 15.02
CA THR A 27 2.40 -23.26 15.79
C THR A 27 2.33 -24.75 15.47
N THR A 28 1.36 -25.18 14.66
CA THR A 28 1.28 -26.58 14.21
C THR A 28 2.49 -26.91 13.33
N PRO A 29 3.23 -28.00 13.61
CA PRO A 29 4.37 -28.41 12.79
C PRO A 29 3.98 -28.59 11.31
N GLY A 30 4.80 -28.07 10.40
CA GLY A 30 4.56 -28.14 8.95
C GLY A 30 3.65 -27.05 8.39
N THR A 31 3.00 -26.24 9.24
CA THR A 31 2.21 -25.09 8.80
C THR A 31 3.13 -23.91 8.45
N PHE A 32 2.87 -23.25 7.33
CA PHE A 32 3.48 -21.97 6.96
C PHE A 32 2.41 -21.04 6.41
N ILE A 33 2.62 -19.74 6.58
CA ILE A 33 1.68 -18.70 6.16
C ILE A 33 2.19 -18.10 4.86
N ILE A 34 1.30 -18.00 3.88
CA ILE A 34 1.49 -17.13 2.72
C ILE A 34 0.73 -15.85 3.02
N VAL A 35 1.42 -14.72 2.95
CA VAL A 35 0.84 -13.38 3.12
C VAL A 35 1.00 -12.64 1.80
N ASP A 36 -0.06 -12.03 1.32
CA ASP A 36 -0.05 -11.17 0.15
C ASP A 36 -0.53 -9.76 0.50
N ASP A 37 -0.12 -8.79 -0.32
CA ASP A 37 -0.61 -7.41 -0.22
C ASP A 37 -0.47 -6.68 -1.57
N GLU A 38 -1.21 -5.57 -1.69
CA GLU A 38 -1.21 -4.68 -2.84
C GLU A 38 -0.63 -3.32 -2.45
N LYS A 39 0.30 -2.82 -3.27
CA LYS A 39 0.85 -1.48 -3.09
C LYS A 39 0.79 -0.66 -4.36
N TYR A 40 0.32 0.57 -4.22
CA TYR A 40 0.31 1.57 -5.28
C TYR A 40 1.53 2.50 -5.15
N PHE A 41 2.28 2.62 -6.24
CA PHE A 41 3.41 3.52 -6.38
C PHE A 41 3.06 4.63 -7.37
N THR A 42 3.25 5.89 -6.99
CA THR A 42 3.15 7.02 -7.92
C THR A 42 4.48 7.21 -8.64
N PHE A 43 4.45 7.60 -9.92
CA PHE A 43 5.68 7.86 -10.69
C PHE A 43 6.47 9.06 -10.18
N SER A 44 5.77 10.05 -9.62
CA SER A 44 6.37 11.26 -9.07
C SER A 44 6.88 11.08 -7.64
N HIS A 45 6.51 9.99 -6.96
CA HIS A 45 6.93 9.69 -5.58
C HIS A 45 6.63 10.81 -4.55
N ASP A 46 5.67 11.70 -4.85
CA ASP A 46 5.29 12.85 -4.01
C ASP A 46 4.77 12.48 -2.60
N GLY A 47 4.56 11.19 -2.34
CA GLY A 47 4.16 10.67 -1.03
C GLY A 47 5.29 10.63 -0.01
N MET A 48 6.56 10.74 -0.44
CA MET A 48 7.66 10.96 0.49
C MET A 48 7.77 12.46 0.82
N PRO A 49 7.83 12.84 2.12
CA PRO A 49 7.83 14.24 2.55
C PRO A 49 8.89 15.13 1.89
N GLN A 50 9.98 14.57 1.38
CA GLN A 50 11.08 15.31 0.75
C GLN A 50 10.95 15.45 -0.78
N ASN A 51 10.06 14.72 -1.44
CA ASN A 51 9.97 14.72 -2.91
C ASN A 51 8.87 15.63 -3.45
N GLY A 52 7.99 16.14 -2.59
CA GLY A 52 6.87 17.03 -2.99
C GLY A 52 7.19 18.53 -2.94
N GLY A 53 8.40 18.91 -2.54
CA GLY A 53 8.84 20.31 -2.43
C GLY A 53 9.62 20.79 -3.65
N PHE A 54 9.97 22.08 -3.66
CA PHE A 54 10.91 22.68 -4.61
C PHE A 54 12.07 23.32 -3.84
N TYR A 55 13.23 23.42 -4.49
CA TYR A 55 14.39 24.15 -3.97
C TYR A 55 14.45 25.52 -4.65
N ALA A 56 14.66 26.57 -3.87
CA ALA A 56 14.84 27.92 -4.38
C ALA A 56 15.78 28.71 -3.46
N PHE A 57 16.60 29.59 -4.06
CA PHE A 57 17.45 30.52 -3.32
C PHE A 57 16.65 31.70 -2.76
N ASP A 58 15.72 32.24 -3.56
CA ASP A 58 14.71 33.19 -3.14
C ASP A 58 13.33 32.59 -3.45
N LYS A 59 12.46 32.55 -2.45
CA LYS A 59 11.12 31.97 -2.56
C LYS A 59 10.17 32.90 -3.32
N GLU A 60 10.40 34.21 -3.29
CA GLU A 60 9.52 35.19 -3.93
C GLU A 60 9.71 35.21 -5.45
N ASP A 61 10.91 34.87 -5.94
CA ASP A 61 11.26 34.83 -7.37
C ASP A 61 10.94 33.49 -8.07
N VAL A 62 10.24 32.58 -7.39
CA VAL A 62 9.86 31.29 -8.00
C VAL A 62 8.61 31.44 -8.87
N PRO A 63 8.58 30.91 -10.10
CA PRO A 63 7.39 30.93 -10.94
C PRO A 63 6.17 30.29 -10.27
N ASP A 64 4.99 30.86 -10.51
CA ASP A 64 3.71 30.36 -9.97
C ASP A 64 3.42 28.91 -10.36
N SER A 65 3.89 28.47 -11.54
CA SER A 65 3.76 27.08 -11.99
C SER A 65 4.53 26.08 -11.10
N VAL A 66 5.54 26.53 -10.38
CA VAL A 66 6.34 25.74 -9.43
C VAL A 66 5.78 25.90 -8.01
N LYS A 67 5.42 27.14 -7.60
CA LYS A 67 4.79 27.42 -6.30
C LYS A 67 3.44 26.70 -6.14
N TYR A 68 2.63 26.69 -7.20
CA TYR A 68 1.25 26.19 -7.21
C TYR A 68 1.08 25.00 -8.15
N LYS A 69 2.06 24.09 -8.18
CA LYS A 69 2.00 22.89 -9.03
C LYS A 69 0.70 22.12 -8.79
N THR A 70 -0.13 22.03 -9.82
CA THR A 70 -1.42 21.34 -9.76
C THR A 70 -1.21 19.84 -9.55
N LYS A 71 -1.92 19.25 -8.59
CA LYS A 71 -1.93 17.80 -8.36
C LYS A 71 -3.09 17.17 -9.12
N GLU A 72 -2.80 16.19 -9.96
CA GLU A 72 -3.85 15.39 -10.60
C GLU A 72 -4.71 14.69 -9.52
N LYS A 73 -6.03 14.73 -9.67
CA LYS A 73 -6.97 14.03 -8.77
C LYS A 73 -6.72 12.51 -8.75
N TYR A 74 -6.32 11.95 -9.90
CA TYR A 74 -5.99 10.54 -10.08
C TYR A 74 -4.62 10.41 -10.76
N PRO A 75 -3.52 10.56 -10.02
CA PRO A 75 -2.19 10.47 -10.62
C PRO A 75 -1.98 9.06 -11.17
N LYS A 76 -1.24 8.93 -12.27
CA LYS A 76 -0.83 7.62 -12.79
C LYS A 76 -0.09 6.85 -11.70
N ARG A 77 -0.53 5.61 -11.44
CA ARG A 77 0.08 4.73 -10.45
C ARG A 77 0.43 3.39 -11.08
N VAL A 78 1.49 2.81 -10.55
CA VAL A 78 1.84 1.41 -10.73
C VAL A 78 1.34 0.66 -9.52
N LEU A 79 0.63 -0.41 -9.78
CA LEU A 79 0.18 -1.35 -8.78
C LEU A 79 1.15 -2.53 -8.78
N ALA A 80 1.63 -2.89 -7.60
CA ALA A 80 2.38 -4.09 -7.36
C ALA A 80 1.60 -5.00 -6.40
N TRP A 81 1.39 -6.25 -6.81
CA TRP A 81 0.94 -7.32 -5.94
C TRP A 81 2.06 -8.33 -5.76
N LEU A 82 2.22 -8.83 -4.53
CA LEU A 82 3.22 -9.83 -4.18
C LEU A 82 2.70 -10.71 -3.05
N ALA A 83 3.03 -11.99 -3.10
CA ALA A 83 2.84 -12.93 -2.00
C ALA A 83 4.19 -13.42 -1.49
N LEU A 84 4.31 -13.62 -0.18
CA LEU A 84 5.52 -14.09 0.47
C LEU A 84 5.21 -15.08 1.59
N SER A 85 6.16 -15.96 1.85
CA SER A 85 6.12 -16.90 2.96
C SER A 85 7.54 -17.19 3.46
N ALA A 86 7.65 -17.99 4.51
CA ALA A 86 8.94 -18.52 4.96
C ALA A 86 9.68 -19.35 3.89
N LYS A 87 9.01 -19.77 2.81
CA LYS A 87 9.58 -20.58 1.73
C LYS A 87 10.04 -19.76 0.52
N GLY A 88 9.78 -18.46 0.51
CA GLY A 88 10.15 -17.59 -0.59
C GLY A 88 9.06 -16.62 -0.99
N VAL A 89 9.28 -16.01 -2.15
CA VAL A 89 8.51 -14.88 -2.66
C VAL A 89 7.94 -15.24 -4.02
N SER A 90 6.68 -14.87 -4.27
CA SER A 90 6.02 -15.10 -5.56
C SER A 90 6.58 -14.20 -6.65
N LYS A 91 6.27 -14.51 -7.91
CA LYS A 91 6.58 -13.60 -9.02
C LYS A 91 5.72 -12.32 -8.86
N PRO A 92 6.32 -11.14 -8.71
CA PRO A 92 5.55 -9.90 -8.54
C PRO A 92 4.66 -9.66 -9.75
N LYS A 93 3.40 -9.27 -9.50
CA LYS A 93 2.51 -8.79 -10.54
C LYS A 93 2.54 -7.27 -10.54
N ILE A 94 3.04 -6.71 -11.63
CA ILE A 94 3.11 -5.26 -11.84
C ILE A 94 2.14 -4.89 -12.96
N GLY A 95 1.30 -3.89 -12.71
CA GLY A 95 0.33 -3.38 -13.68
C GLY A 95 0.15 -1.87 -13.57
N GLY A 96 -0.08 -1.22 -14.71
CA GLY A 96 -0.51 0.19 -14.70
C GLY A 96 -1.99 0.28 -14.39
N THR A 97 -2.37 1.14 -13.45
CA THR A 97 -3.78 1.45 -13.19
C THR A 97 -4.12 2.81 -13.78
N LYS A 98 -4.78 2.83 -14.95
CA LYS A 98 -5.52 4.01 -15.43
C LYS A 98 -6.95 3.92 -14.90
N GLY A 99 -7.17 4.34 -13.65
CA GLY A 99 -8.51 4.26 -13.03
C GLY A 99 -8.62 3.26 -11.87
N PRO A 100 -9.85 2.87 -11.48
CA PRO A 100 -10.20 2.46 -10.11
C PRO A 100 -9.46 1.20 -9.64
N ALA A 101 -9.42 1.05 -8.32
CA ALA A 101 -8.73 0.01 -7.55
C ALA A 101 -8.93 -1.42 -8.10
N ILE A 102 -8.03 -2.34 -7.72
CA ILE A 102 -8.21 -3.76 -7.98
C ILE A 102 -9.63 -4.18 -7.58
N THR A 103 -10.38 -4.66 -8.56
CA THR A 103 -11.68 -5.29 -8.32
C THR A 103 -11.45 -6.75 -7.96
N ALA A 104 -12.39 -7.37 -7.21
CA ALA A 104 -12.29 -8.76 -6.81
C ALA A 104 -12.02 -9.71 -8.00
N GLY A 105 -12.59 -9.42 -9.18
CA GLY A 105 -12.34 -10.19 -10.40
C GLY A 105 -10.91 -10.07 -10.95
N ILE A 106 -10.22 -8.95 -10.73
CA ILE A 106 -8.81 -8.79 -11.13
C ILE A 106 -7.91 -9.58 -10.17
N SER A 107 -8.21 -9.56 -8.86
CA SER A 107 -7.47 -10.33 -7.86
C SER A 107 -7.58 -11.84 -8.13
N ILE A 108 -8.80 -12.34 -8.35
CA ILE A 108 -9.05 -13.78 -8.61
C ILE A 108 -8.38 -14.27 -9.90
N ASN A 109 -8.42 -13.49 -10.98
CA ASN A 109 -7.93 -13.96 -12.28
C ASN A 109 -6.44 -13.69 -12.53
N LYS A 110 -5.79 -12.84 -11.74
CA LYS A 110 -4.41 -12.38 -12.02
C LYS A 110 -3.44 -12.48 -10.84
N CYS A 111 -3.94 -12.66 -9.62
CA CYS A 111 -3.12 -12.69 -8.40
C CYS A 111 -3.18 -14.04 -7.66
N LEU A 112 -4.33 -14.72 -7.66
CA LEU A 112 -4.46 -16.13 -7.23
C LEU A 112 -4.11 -17.09 -8.37
#